data_AF-A0A519IA83-F1
#
_entry.id   AF-A0A519IA83-F1
#
_cell.length_a   1.000
_cell.length_b   1.000
_cell.length_c   1.000
_cell.angle_alpha   90.00
_cell.angle_beta   90.00
_cell.angle_gamma   90.00
#
_symmetry.space_group_name_H-M   'P 1'
#
loop_
_entity.id
_entity.type
_entity.pdbx_description
1 polymer ?
#
loop_
_entity_poly.entity_id
_entity_poly.type
_entity_poly.pdbx_seq_one_letter_code
_entity_poly.pdbx_strand_id
1 'polypeptide(L)'
;MATTAQAQASCVADFSAFGQGSMTVDIKPAAQEGRVDAVVNGSVTNAGTLVVDETIRAGLNLAPNPDSPEFKQLNSAERSLVHLHWISTTSPTRDVIKLPFAPADVRRLKTIDLIGKTDKFGGQVLMEAFDERGTSLGKVIRRVFAATCR
;
A
#
# COMPACT_ATOMS: atom_id res chain seq x y z
N MET A 1 20.65 6.01 -18.16
CA MET A 1 19.69 7.13 -18.20
C MET A 1 18.34 6.59 -18.65
N ALA A 2 17.35 6.68 -17.77
CA ALA A 2 15.93 6.61 -18.09
C ALA A 2 15.21 7.16 -16.85
N THR A 3 15.08 8.48 -16.77
CA THR A 3 14.27 9.14 -15.76
C THR A 3 12.82 8.85 -16.15
N THR A 4 12.23 7.80 -15.58
CA THR A 4 10.80 7.57 -15.69
C THR A 4 10.12 8.74 -15.01
N ALA A 5 9.60 9.69 -15.80
CA ALA A 5 8.64 10.67 -15.32
C ALA A 5 7.58 9.90 -14.54
N GLN A 6 7.56 10.06 -13.21
CA GLN A 6 6.58 9.39 -12.37
C GLN A 6 5.22 9.94 -12.78
N ALA A 7 4.44 9.10 -13.47
CA ALA A 7 3.09 9.44 -13.87
C ALA A 7 2.33 9.82 -12.60
N GLN A 8 1.68 10.98 -12.64
CA GLN A 8 0.76 11.44 -11.61
C GLN A 8 -0.22 10.30 -11.33
N ALA A 9 -0.15 9.73 -10.12
CA ALA A 9 -1.01 8.61 -9.74
C ALA A 9 -2.17 9.18 -8.94
N SER A 10 -3.39 9.06 -9.47
CA SER A 10 -4.60 9.31 -8.71
C SER A 10 -5.20 7.98 -8.25
N CYS A 11 -5.75 7.96 -7.06
CA CYS A 11 -6.45 6.84 -6.47
C CYS A 11 -7.69 7.35 -5.74
N VAL A 12 -8.86 6.81 -6.08
CA VAL A 12 -10.07 7.00 -5.27
C VAL A 12 -10.38 5.68 -4.58
N ALA A 13 -10.32 5.65 -3.25
CA ALA A 13 -10.61 4.48 -2.44
C ALA A 13 -11.87 4.71 -1.61
N ASP A 14 -12.80 3.77 -1.65
CA ASP A 14 -14.06 3.85 -0.90
C ASP A 14 -13.97 3.05 0.41
N PHE A 15 -14.09 3.75 1.54
CA PHE A 15 -14.13 3.18 2.89
C PHE A 15 -15.54 3.31 3.51
N SER A 16 -16.59 3.55 2.71
CA SER A 16 -17.97 3.72 3.22
C SER A 16 -18.46 2.51 4.01
N ALA A 17 -18.04 1.31 3.63
CA ALA A 17 -18.35 0.08 4.37
C ALA A 17 -17.70 0.01 5.78
N PHE A 18 -16.80 0.94 6.10
CA PHE A 18 -16.20 1.13 7.43
C PHE A 18 -16.67 2.44 8.10
N GLY A 19 -17.66 3.13 7.53
CA GLY A 19 -18.17 4.41 8.04
C GLY A 19 -17.26 5.62 7.79
N GLN A 20 -16.29 5.54 6.88
CA GLN A 20 -15.26 6.59 6.67
C GLN A 20 -15.36 7.34 5.33
N GLY A 21 -16.34 7.00 4.48
CA GLY A 21 -16.55 7.64 3.18
C GLY A 21 -15.44 7.35 2.16
N SER A 22 -15.39 8.14 1.09
CA SER A 22 -14.35 8.03 0.05
C SER A 22 -13.12 8.88 0.38
N MET A 23 -11.96 8.40 -0.05
CA MET A 23 -10.68 9.08 0.04
C MET A 23 -10.09 9.24 -1.37
N THR A 24 -9.71 10.46 -1.72
CA THR A 24 -8.97 10.74 -2.96
C THR A 24 -7.52 10.99 -2.62
N VAL A 25 -6.61 10.34 -3.33
CA VAL A 25 -5.17 10.46 -3.17
C VAL A 25 -4.56 10.79 -4.52
N ASP A 26 -3.85 11.90 -4.60
CA ASP A 26 -3.04 12.26 -5.75
C ASP A 26 -1.57 12.29 -5.36
N ILE A 27 -0.75 11.60 -6.14
CA ILE A 27 0.70 11.62 -6.02
C ILE A 27 1.26 12.55 -7.08
N LYS A 28 1.92 13.61 -6.64
CA LYS A 28 2.53 14.62 -7.51
C LYS A 28 4.05 14.55 -7.40
N PRO A 29 4.80 14.78 -8.50
CA PRO A 29 6.24 14.97 -8.39
C PRO A 29 6.56 16.12 -7.43
N ALA A 30 7.48 15.90 -6.49
CA ALA A 30 7.95 16.96 -5.61
C ALA A 30 9.07 17.78 -6.31
N ALA A 31 9.41 18.93 -5.75
CA ALA A 31 10.52 19.75 -6.23
C ALA A 31 11.90 19.04 -6.14
N GLN A 32 12.00 18.03 -5.26
CA GLN A 32 13.20 17.22 -5.08
C GLN A 32 13.12 15.98 -5.98
N GLU A 33 14.20 15.71 -6.72
CA GLU A 33 14.27 14.56 -7.63
C GLU A 33 14.02 13.23 -6.90
N GLY A 34 13.20 12.36 -7.48
CA GLY A 34 12.86 11.05 -6.92
C GLY A 34 11.91 11.08 -5.71
N ARG A 35 11.38 12.25 -5.35
CA ARG A 35 10.40 12.42 -4.28
C ARG A 35 9.04 12.85 -4.82
N VAL A 36 8.01 12.59 -4.03
CA VAL A 36 6.62 12.89 -4.37
C VAL A 36 5.91 13.59 -3.22
N ASP A 37 4.91 14.40 -3.57
CA ASP A 37 3.95 14.97 -2.62
C ASP A 37 2.68 14.13 -2.65
N ALA A 38 2.24 13.68 -1.48
CA ALA A 38 0.94 13.02 -1.29
C ALA A 38 -0.12 14.07 -0.98
N VAL A 39 -1.13 14.16 -1.83
CA VAL A 39 -2.30 15.03 -1.65
C VAL A 39 -3.51 14.16 -1.33
N VAL A 40 -4.03 14.26 -0.11
CA VAL A 40 -5.21 13.50 0.33
C VAL A 40 -6.38 14.46 0.46
N ASN A 41 -7.49 14.18 -0.22
CA ASN A 41 -8.70 15.00 -0.24
C ASN A 41 -8.40 16.49 -0.54
N GLY A 42 -7.47 16.75 -1.45
CA GLY A 42 -7.08 18.11 -1.87
C GLY A 42 -6.01 18.79 -1.02
N SER A 43 -5.60 18.20 0.11
CA SER A 43 -4.59 18.76 1.01
C SER A 43 -3.29 17.96 0.95
N VAL A 44 -2.14 18.64 0.88
CA VAL A 44 -0.82 17.96 0.99
C VAL A 44 -0.68 17.41 2.40
N THR A 45 -0.55 16.10 2.53
CA THR A 45 -0.43 15.42 3.83
C THR A 45 0.98 14.91 4.12
N ASN A 46 1.78 14.68 3.07
CA ASN A 46 3.18 14.32 3.22
C ASN A 46 3.96 14.86 2.01
N ALA A 47 4.82 15.85 2.25
CA ALA A 47 5.59 16.53 1.21
C ALA A 47 6.97 15.90 1.06
N GLY A 48 7.43 15.74 -0.18
CA GLY A 48 8.75 15.23 -0.50
C GLY A 48 8.99 13.80 0.02
N THR A 49 7.97 12.95 0.08
CA THR A 49 8.13 11.56 0.51
C THR A 49 8.85 10.72 -0.54
N LEU A 50 9.60 9.71 -0.10
CA LEU A 50 10.27 8.78 -1.01
C LEU A 50 9.31 7.66 -1.41
N VAL A 51 9.38 7.27 -2.68
CA VAL A 51 8.76 6.03 -3.13
C VAL A 51 9.67 4.87 -2.74
N VAL A 52 9.14 3.98 -1.90
CA VAL A 52 9.86 2.79 -1.46
C VAL A 52 9.45 1.62 -2.35
N ASP A 53 10.40 1.04 -3.07
CA ASP A 53 10.19 -0.10 -3.97
C ASP A 53 10.92 -1.32 -3.40
N GLU A 54 10.16 -2.29 -2.87
CA GLU A 54 10.70 -3.46 -2.18
C GLU A 54 10.31 -4.75 -2.88
N THR A 55 11.27 -5.67 -3.00
CA THR A 55 11.03 -7.04 -3.48
C THR A 55 10.51 -7.93 -2.35
N ILE A 56 9.65 -8.88 -2.71
CA ILE A 56 9.09 -9.87 -1.80
C ILE A 56 9.91 -11.15 -1.89
N ARG A 57 10.29 -11.74 -0.75
CA ARG A 57 11.01 -13.02 -0.76
C ARG A 57 10.17 -14.14 -1.36
N ALA A 58 10.83 -15.05 -2.08
CA ALA A 58 10.19 -16.28 -2.53
C ALA A 58 9.69 -17.09 -1.31
N GLY A 59 8.48 -17.62 -1.41
CA GLY A 59 7.87 -18.42 -0.34
C GLY A 59 7.53 -17.61 0.92
N LEU A 60 7.26 -16.30 0.81
CA LEU A 60 6.74 -15.50 1.92
C LEU A 60 5.56 -16.23 2.59
N ASN A 61 5.72 -16.55 3.87
CA ASN A 61 4.63 -17.09 4.66
C ASN A 61 3.64 -15.96 5.00
N LEU A 62 2.41 -16.06 4.48
CA LEU A 62 1.34 -15.08 4.70
C LEU A 62 0.49 -15.37 5.95
N ALA A 63 0.64 -16.55 6.54
CA ALA A 63 -0.09 -16.98 7.73
C ALA A 63 0.35 -16.39 9.09
N PRO A 64 1.54 -15.76 9.29
CA PRO A 64 1.94 -15.29 10.61
C PRO A 64 0.93 -14.29 11.20
N ASN A 65 0.66 -14.45 12.50
CA ASN A 65 -0.04 -13.42 13.26
C ASN A 65 0.82 -12.14 13.21
N PRO A 66 0.26 -10.96 12.91
CA PRO A 66 1.03 -9.73 12.88
C PRO A 66 1.68 -9.33 14.23
N ASP A 67 1.35 -10.01 15.34
CA ASP A 67 2.01 -9.90 16.64
C ASP A 67 3.14 -10.92 16.88
N SER A 68 3.40 -11.82 15.93
CA SER A 68 4.43 -12.87 16.05
C SER A 68 5.86 -12.33 15.92
N PRO A 69 6.88 -13.00 16.53
CA PRO A 69 8.28 -12.64 16.35
C PRO A 69 8.74 -12.67 14.89
N GLU A 70 8.22 -13.61 14.10
CA GLU A 70 8.53 -13.78 12.68
C GLU A 70 8.12 -12.54 11.88
N PHE A 71 7.00 -11.90 12.23
CA PHE A 71 6.53 -10.68 11.59
C PHE A 71 7.54 -9.52 11.72
N LYS A 72 8.32 -9.47 12.81
CA LYS A 72 9.34 -8.43 13.02
C LYS A 72 10.56 -8.60 12.11
N GLN A 73 10.78 -9.79 11.55
CA GLN A 73 11.90 -10.08 10.64
C GLN A 73 11.56 -9.77 9.17
N LEU A 74 10.32 -9.39 8.89
CA LEU A 74 9.84 -9.05 7.56
C LEU A 74 10.14 -7.59 7.21
N ASN A 75 10.41 -7.34 5.93
CA ASN A 75 10.55 -5.96 5.43
C ASN A 75 9.18 -5.23 5.43
N SER A 76 9.14 -3.97 5.00
CA SER A 76 7.92 -3.17 5.16
C SER A 76 6.79 -3.61 4.20
N ALA A 77 7.18 -4.03 2.99
CA ALA A 77 6.27 -4.58 2.00
C ALA A 77 5.70 -5.95 2.40
N GLU A 78 6.55 -6.86 2.87
CA GLU A 78 6.17 -8.19 3.35
C GLU A 78 5.19 -8.10 4.53
N ARG A 79 5.48 -7.22 5.50
CA ARG A 79 4.54 -6.93 6.61
C ARG A 79 3.19 -6.42 6.11
N SER A 80 3.19 -5.62 5.05
CA SER A 80 1.97 -5.11 4.44
C SER A 80 1.19 -6.20 3.74
N LEU A 81 1.84 -7.13 3.04
CA LEU A 81 1.18 -8.28 2.40
C LEU A 81 0.58 -9.25 3.41
N VAL A 82 1.29 -9.55 4.51
CA VAL A 82 0.75 -10.35 5.62
C VAL A 82 -0.49 -9.68 6.21
N HIS A 83 -0.45 -8.36 6.44
CA HIS A 83 -1.61 -7.62 6.93
C HIS A 83 -2.79 -7.65 5.95
N LEU A 84 -2.55 -7.40 4.66
CA LEU A 84 -3.58 -7.48 3.61
C LEU A 84 -4.20 -8.87 3.51
N HIS A 85 -3.38 -9.92 3.61
CA HIS A 85 -3.87 -11.29 3.65
C HIS A 85 -4.76 -11.51 4.87
N TRP A 86 -4.28 -11.15 6.07
CA TRP A 86 -5.03 -11.32 7.31
C TRP A 86 -6.38 -10.58 7.30
N ILE A 87 -6.45 -9.33 6.81
CA ILE A 87 -7.72 -8.59 6.74
C ILE A 87 -8.68 -9.11 5.67
N SER A 88 -8.19 -9.84 4.66
CA SER A 88 -9.01 -10.41 3.58
C SER A 88 -9.43 -11.87 3.83
N THR A 89 -8.79 -12.58 4.77
CA THR A 89 -9.12 -13.98 5.08
C THR A 89 -9.69 -14.18 6.47
N THR A 90 -9.20 -13.42 7.45
CA THR A 90 -9.34 -13.76 8.88
C THR A 90 -10.05 -12.67 9.68
N SER A 91 -9.93 -11.41 9.28
CA SER A 91 -10.61 -10.29 9.95
C SER A 91 -12.14 -10.36 9.80
N PRO A 92 -12.92 -9.82 10.78
CA PRO A 92 -14.34 -9.55 10.61
C PRO A 92 -14.69 -8.71 9.37
N THR A 93 -13.71 -8.00 8.79
CA THR A 93 -13.88 -7.18 7.59
C THR A 93 -13.65 -7.92 6.26
N ARG A 94 -13.39 -9.23 6.29
CA ARG A 94 -13.04 -10.01 5.09
C ARG A 94 -14.07 -9.92 3.96
N ASP A 95 -15.36 -9.89 4.31
CA ASP A 95 -16.44 -9.93 3.31
C ASP A 95 -16.61 -8.56 2.59
N VAL A 96 -15.94 -7.54 3.13
CA VAL A 96 -16.01 -6.15 2.66
C VAL A 96 -14.75 -5.76 1.89
N ILE A 97 -13.58 -6.26 2.30
CA ILE A 97 -12.30 -5.93 1.67
C ILE A 97 -12.10 -6.79 0.42
N LYS A 98 -12.19 -6.15 -0.75
CA LYS A 98 -11.86 -6.78 -2.04
C LYS A 98 -10.55 -6.22 -2.54
N LEU A 99 -9.49 -7.03 -2.48
CA LEU A 99 -8.19 -6.69 -3.05
C LEU A 99 -8.21 -6.92 -4.57
N PRO A 100 -7.47 -6.11 -5.36
CA PRO A 100 -7.38 -6.30 -6.80
C PRO A 100 -6.41 -7.42 -7.18
N PHE A 101 -5.74 -8.02 -6.19
CA PHE A 101 -4.73 -9.06 -6.37
C PHE A 101 -4.72 -10.02 -5.17
N ALA A 102 -4.23 -11.24 -5.39
CA ALA A 102 -3.90 -12.14 -4.29
C ALA A 102 -2.52 -11.76 -3.72
N PRO A 103 -2.36 -11.57 -2.40
CA PRO A 103 -1.06 -11.25 -1.81
C PRO A 103 0.06 -12.25 -2.14
N ALA A 104 -0.28 -13.51 -2.43
CA ALA A 104 0.66 -14.55 -2.82
C ALA A 104 1.28 -14.36 -4.23
N ASP A 105 0.64 -13.59 -5.10
CA ASP A 105 1.10 -13.33 -6.48
C ASP A 105 2.05 -12.14 -6.56
N VAL A 106 2.14 -11.34 -5.50
CA VAL A 106 2.96 -10.14 -5.46
C VAL A 106 4.44 -10.52 -5.32
N ARG A 107 5.29 -9.93 -6.15
CA ARG A 107 6.75 -10.09 -6.13
C ARG A 107 7.49 -8.79 -5.84
N ARG A 108 6.84 -7.67 -6.09
CA ARG A 108 7.38 -6.34 -5.81
C ARG A 108 6.25 -5.42 -5.38
N LEU A 109 6.52 -4.54 -4.42
CA LEU A 109 5.55 -3.59 -3.89
C LEU A 109 6.17 -2.20 -3.86
N LYS A 110 5.55 -1.26 -4.56
CA LYS A 110 5.83 0.17 -4.38
C LYS A 110 4.92 0.72 -3.30
N THR A 111 5.50 1.45 -2.36
CA THR A 111 4.76 2.09 -1.26
C THR A 111 5.09 3.57 -1.19
N ILE A 112 4.06 4.37 -0.95
CA ILE A 112 4.14 5.82 -0.80
C ILE A 112 3.44 6.18 0.51
N ASP A 113 4.16 6.85 1.40
CA ASP A 113 3.61 7.29 2.68
C ASP A 113 2.70 8.51 2.49
N LEU A 114 1.42 8.35 2.80
CA LEU A 114 0.42 9.39 2.64
C LEU A 114 0.29 10.24 3.89
N ILE A 115 0.20 9.59 5.05
CA ILE A 115 0.05 10.23 6.36
C ILE A 115 0.87 9.39 7.33
N GLY A 116 2.13 9.81 7.52
CA GLY A 116 3.10 9.31 8.50
C GLY A 116 3.16 7.80 8.71
N LYS A 117 4.27 7.17 8.32
CA LYS A 117 4.55 5.75 8.61
C LYS A 117 4.80 5.52 10.11
N THR A 118 3.73 5.44 10.90
CA THR A 118 3.76 4.91 12.27
C THR A 118 3.58 3.39 12.22
N ASP A 119 4.58 2.65 12.69
CA ASP A 119 4.44 1.26 13.11
C ASP A 119 3.40 1.20 14.25
N LYS A 120 2.41 0.29 14.33
CA LYS A 120 2.35 -1.15 14.04
C LYS A 120 1.38 -1.54 12.89
N PHE A 121 0.32 -0.77 12.63
CA PHE A 121 -0.56 -0.82 11.42
C PHE A 121 -1.21 0.55 11.16
N GLY A 122 -0.62 1.63 11.72
CA GLY A 122 -1.29 2.92 11.92
C GLY A 122 -1.07 3.96 10.81
N GLY A 123 -0.02 3.81 9.99
CA GLY A 123 0.25 4.71 8.87
C GLY A 123 -0.63 4.45 7.65
N GLN A 124 -0.96 5.52 6.92
CA GLN A 124 -1.71 5.44 5.67
C GLN A 124 -0.74 5.42 4.48
N VAL A 125 -0.81 4.36 3.67
CA VAL A 125 0.07 4.21 2.52
C VAL A 125 -0.73 3.90 1.26
N LEU A 126 -0.30 4.47 0.13
CA LEU A 126 -0.69 3.97 -1.19
C LEU A 126 0.29 2.88 -1.57
N MET A 127 -0.25 1.73 -1.99
CA MET A 127 0.55 0.60 -2.43
C MET A 127 0.19 0.23 -3.86
N GLU A 128 1.21 -0.07 -4.67
CA GLU A 128 1.07 -0.65 -5.99
C GLU A 128 1.81 -1.98 -6.04
N ALA A 129 1.07 -3.04 -6.37
CA ALA A 129 1.59 -4.40 -6.41
C ALA A 129 1.98 -4.81 -7.82
N PHE A 130 3.07 -5.57 -7.94
CA PHE A 130 3.56 -6.08 -9.21
C PHE A 130 3.85 -7.58 -9.14
N ASP A 131 3.61 -8.29 -10.24
CA ASP A 131 3.95 -9.69 -10.41
C ASP A 131 5.45 -9.89 -10.73
N GLU A 132 5.85 -11.14 -10.96
CA GLU A 132 7.22 -11.52 -11.31
C GLU A 132 7.71 -10.88 -12.63
N ARG A 133 6.78 -10.61 -13.56
CA ARG A 133 7.07 -10.00 -14.86
C ARG A 133 7.11 -8.47 -14.78
N GLY A 134 6.80 -7.89 -13.62
CA GLY A 134 6.69 -6.45 -13.42
C GLY A 134 5.35 -5.86 -13.88
N THR A 135 4.35 -6.69 -14.17
CA THR A 135 2.97 -6.24 -14.49
C THR A 135 2.31 -5.68 -13.24
N SER A 136 1.65 -4.52 -13.36
CA SER A 136 0.87 -3.96 -12.25
C SER A 136 -0.36 -4.84 -12.00
N LEU A 137 -0.48 -5.34 -10.77
CA LEU A 137 -1.60 -6.14 -10.28
C LEU A 137 -2.71 -5.26 -9.67
N GLY A 138 -2.43 -3.96 -9.47
CA GLY A 138 -3.39 -3.00 -8.94
C GLY A 138 -2.86 -2.20 -7.75
N LYS A 139 -3.69 -1.27 -7.30
CA LYS A 139 -3.37 -0.31 -6.24
C LYS A 139 -4.37 -0.40 -5.10
N VAL A 140 -3.87 -0.24 -3.88
CA VAL A 140 -4.69 -0.23 -2.66
C VAL A 140 -4.20 0.85 -1.70
N ILE A 141 -5.14 1.50 -1.01
CA ILE A 141 -4.81 2.30 0.18
C ILE A 141 -4.90 1.40 1.38
N ARG A 142 -3.81 1.31 2.15
CA ARG A 142 -3.76 0.52 3.39
C ARG A 142 -3.61 1.44 4.60
N ARG A 143 -4.60 1.33 5.49
CA ARG A 143 -4.69 1.91 6.83
C ARG A 143 -4.81 0.74 7.83
N VAL A 144 -5.56 0.92 8.92
CA VAL A 144 -6.11 -0.19 9.71
C VAL A 144 -6.96 -1.12 8.83
N PHE A 145 -7.68 -0.56 7.85
CA PHE A 145 -8.41 -1.28 6.80
C PHE A 145 -7.77 -1.06 5.43
N ALA A 146 -8.21 -1.78 4.40
CA ALA A 146 -7.77 -1.55 3.03
C ALA A 146 -8.94 -1.33 2.07
N ALA A 147 -8.71 -0.50 1.06
CA ALA A 147 -9.66 -0.28 -0.03
C ALA A 147 -8.90 -0.16 -1.37
N THR A 148 -9.51 -0.71 -2.42
CA THR A 148 -8.96 -0.71 -3.78
C THR A 148 -9.09 0.65 -4.42
N CYS A 149 -8.02 1.07 -5.11
CA CYS A 149 -8.05 2.25 -5.96
C CYS A 149 -8.73 1.91 -7.28
N ARG A 150 -9.75 2.70 -7.65
CA ARG A 150 -10.29 2.73 -9.01
C ARG A 150 -9.63 3.80 -9.85
#